data_AF-A0A438BXY6-F1
#
_entry.id   AF-A0A438BXY6-F1
#
_cell.length_a   1.000
_cell.length_b   1.000
_cell.length_c   1.000
_cell.angle_alpha   90.00
_cell.angle_beta   90.00
_cell.angle_gamma   90.00
#
_symmetry.space_group_name_H-M   'P 1'
#
loop_
_entity.id
_entity.type
_entity.pdbx_description
1 polymer ?
#
loop_
_entity_poly.entity_id
_entity_poly.type
_entity_poly.pdbx_seq_one_letter_code
_entity_poly.pdbx_strand_id
1 'polypeptide(L)'
;MTKVSPEVGDKMQEEIVLSVSADVSFASNHFPKYKIGPNNQILEEPKVDPKAPSLKEVVAQETSLLVEQQKRLSVRDLASKFDKNLSAAAKLNDEARLREVASLEGHVLLKKLRDALESIRGRLAGRNKEDVEKAISMVGELGMCSFVPSLDMLVEALAVKLTQREGELIQEKFEVKKLANFLKQVM
;
A
#
# COMPACT_ATOMS: atom_id res chain seq x y z
N MET A 1 61.18 -26.10 39.71
CA MET A 1 60.04 -25.86 38.80
C MET A 1 59.88 -24.35 38.63
N THR A 2 59.96 -23.91 37.38
CA THR A 2 60.03 -22.53 36.92
C THR A 2 58.68 -21.82 37.09
N LYS A 3 58.66 -20.62 37.67
CA LYS A 3 57.47 -19.75 37.66
C LYS A 3 57.44 -18.99 36.34
N VAL A 4 56.45 -19.26 35.51
CA VAL A 4 56.19 -18.52 34.26
C VAL A 4 55.14 -17.46 34.59
N SER A 5 55.55 -16.20 34.52
CA SER A 5 54.65 -15.04 34.56
C SER A 5 54.16 -14.78 33.14
N PRO A 6 52.86 -14.54 32.87
CA PRO A 6 52.43 -14.07 31.57
C PRO A 6 52.72 -12.57 31.50
N GLU A 7 53.70 -12.18 30.69
CA GLU A 7 53.77 -10.82 30.15
C GLU A 7 52.57 -10.62 29.22
N VAL A 8 51.55 -9.90 29.71
CA VAL A 8 50.51 -9.36 28.82
C VAL A 8 51.07 -8.08 28.24
N GLY A 9 51.61 -8.23 27.02
CA GLY A 9 52.00 -7.12 26.17
C GLY A 9 50.81 -6.20 25.93
N ASP A 10 50.99 -4.95 26.34
CA ASP A 10 50.24 -3.79 25.91
C ASP A 10 50.21 -3.73 24.37
N LYS A 11 49.08 -3.25 23.81
CA LYS A 11 48.70 -3.15 22.38
C LYS A 11 47.80 -4.27 21.85
N MET A 12 46.50 -4.19 22.16
CA MET A 12 45.51 -4.56 21.15
C MET A 12 44.21 -3.78 21.34
N GLN A 13 43.98 -2.89 20.36
CA GLN A 13 42.69 -2.57 19.75
C GLN A 13 41.72 -1.70 20.56
N GLU A 14 41.67 -0.43 20.15
CA GLU A 14 40.46 0.39 20.08
C GLU A 14 39.40 -0.33 19.22
N GLU A 15 38.90 -1.47 19.68
CA GLU A 15 37.63 -1.98 19.22
C GLU A 15 36.60 -1.35 20.14
N ILE A 16 35.65 -0.63 19.55
CA ILE A 16 34.55 0.03 20.23
C ILE A 16 33.73 -1.09 20.89
N VAL A 17 34.12 -1.46 22.11
CA VAL A 17 33.35 -2.34 22.97
C VAL A 17 32.15 -1.51 23.42
N LEU A 18 31.12 -1.49 22.57
CA LEU A 18 29.75 -1.19 22.96
C LEU A 18 29.29 -2.33 23.88
N SER A 19 29.74 -2.27 25.13
CA SER A 19 29.23 -3.12 26.20
C SER A 19 28.94 -2.22 27.38
N VAL A 20 27.93 -1.39 27.21
CA VAL A 20 27.24 -0.77 28.33
C VAL A 20 25.82 -1.31 28.29
N SER A 21 25.37 -1.94 29.37
CA SER A 21 23.97 -2.31 29.56
C SER A 21 23.11 -1.09 29.24
N ALA A 22 22.04 -1.27 28.47
CA ALA A 22 21.18 -0.17 28.00
C ALA A 22 20.64 0.73 29.12
N ASP A 23 20.68 0.26 30.37
CA ASP A 23 20.08 0.90 31.54
C ASP A 23 21.02 1.89 32.28
N VAL A 24 22.30 2.03 31.89
CA VAL A 24 23.23 2.92 32.60
C VAL A 24 24.10 3.71 31.62
N SER A 25 23.94 5.03 31.60
CA SER A 25 24.82 5.95 30.86
C SER A 25 25.82 6.58 31.82
N PHE A 26 27.11 6.26 31.66
CA PHE A 26 28.19 6.91 32.39
C PHE A 26 28.69 8.12 31.62
N ALA A 27 28.89 9.24 32.32
CA ALA A 27 29.48 10.45 31.72
C ALA A 27 30.94 10.24 31.27
N SER A 28 31.61 9.20 31.77
CA SER A 28 32.97 8.84 31.42
C SER A 28 33.19 7.33 31.57
N ASN A 29 33.92 6.74 30.61
CA ASN A 29 34.36 5.34 30.65
C ASN A 29 35.61 5.12 31.50
N HIS A 30 36.09 6.14 32.22
CA HIS A 30 37.25 6.05 33.09
C HIS A 30 36.95 6.59 34.50
N PHE A 31 37.60 6.01 35.50
CA PHE A 31 37.52 6.50 36.87
C PHE A 31 38.08 7.92 36.97
N PRO A 32 37.46 8.80 37.78
CA PRO A 32 37.98 10.16 38.00
C PRO A 32 39.44 10.10 38.47
N LYS A 33 40.32 10.86 37.82
CA LYS A 33 41.69 11.01 38.28
C LYS A 33 41.73 12.08 39.36
N TYR A 34 42.04 11.70 40.59
CA TYR A 34 42.22 12.61 41.71
C TYR A 34 43.64 12.50 42.27
N LYS A 35 44.18 13.61 42.80
CA LYS A 35 45.43 13.61 43.55
C LYS A 35 45.13 13.67 45.05
N ILE A 36 45.69 12.74 45.81
CA ILE A 36 45.55 12.66 47.27
C ILE A 36 46.76 13.35 47.92
N GLY A 37 46.50 14.33 48.78
CA GLY A 37 47.50 15.01 49.59
C GLY A 37 47.78 14.33 50.94
N PRO A 38 48.69 14.89 51.75
CA PRO A 38 48.94 14.44 53.11
C PRO A 38 47.64 14.41 53.92
N ASN A 39 47.46 13.42 54.80
CA ASN A 39 46.22 13.17 55.56
C ASN A 39 45.00 12.76 54.71
N ASN A 40 45.21 12.11 53.56
CA ASN A 40 44.15 11.58 52.69
C ASN A 40 43.16 12.64 52.15
N GLN A 41 43.57 13.91 52.08
CA GLN A 41 42.72 14.99 51.55
C GLN A 41 42.81 15.04 50.02
N ILE A 42 41.66 15.11 49.34
CA ILE A 42 41.61 15.25 47.88
C ILE A 42 42.00 16.69 47.51
N LEU A 43 43.11 16.86 46.77
CA LEU A 43 43.68 18.18 46.43
C LEU A 43 43.13 18.77 45.13
N GLU A 44 42.72 17.94 44.18
CA GLU A 44 42.13 18.34 42.90
C GLU A 44 40.75 17.70 42.78
N GLU A 45 39.69 18.51 42.84
CA GLU A 45 38.35 18.06 42.48
C GLU A 45 38.30 17.75 40.98
N PRO A 46 37.72 16.61 40.57
CA PRO A 46 37.56 16.28 39.16
C PRO A 46 36.73 17.36 38.47
N LYS A 47 37.30 18.04 37.47
CA LYS A 47 36.50 18.87 36.57
C LYS A 47 35.61 17.95 35.75
N VAL A 48 34.35 17.84 36.14
CA VAL A 48 33.33 17.15 35.35
C VAL A 48 33.17 17.95 34.06
N ASP A 49 33.61 17.38 32.94
CA ASP A 49 33.37 17.99 31.63
C ASP A 49 31.86 18.17 31.46
N PRO A 50 31.37 19.39 31.12
CA PRO A 50 29.93 19.69 31.04
C PRO A 50 29.23 19.05 29.83
N LYS A 51 29.84 18.04 29.20
CA LYS A 51 29.38 17.44 27.95
C LYS A 51 28.44 16.25 28.15
N ALA A 52 28.10 15.93 29.40
CA ALA A 52 27.08 14.93 29.70
C ALA A 52 25.69 15.51 29.33
N PRO A 53 24.93 14.85 28.43
CA PRO A 53 23.58 15.28 28.08
C PRO A 53 22.71 15.38 29.33
N SER A 54 21.86 16.40 29.39
CA SER A 54 20.95 16.56 30.52
C SER A 54 19.94 15.40 30.55
N LEU A 55 19.46 15.00 31.74
CA LEU A 55 18.49 13.90 31.87
C LEU A 55 17.24 14.10 30.99
N LYS A 56 16.78 15.35 30.86
CA LYS A 56 15.64 15.69 30.00
C LYS A 56 15.91 15.42 28.51
N GLU A 57 17.14 15.65 28.07
CA GLU A 57 17.57 15.44 26.69
C GLU A 57 17.70 13.94 26.37
N VAL A 58 18.27 13.16 27.29
CA VAL A 58 18.33 11.68 27.17
C VAL A 58 16.93 11.09 27.08
N VAL A 59 16.03 11.49 27.98
CA VAL A 59 14.64 11.03 27.95
C VAL A 59 13.97 11.41 26.63
N ALA A 60 14.13 12.65 26.15
CA ALA A 60 13.54 13.07 24.88
C ALA A 60 14.05 12.25 23.69
N GLN A 61 15.36 11.97 23.66
CA GLN A 61 16.00 11.17 22.63
C GLN A 61 15.51 9.72 22.64
N GLU A 62 15.47 9.06 23.80
CA GLU A 62 14.97 7.68 23.93
C GLU A 62 13.48 7.58 23.57
N THR A 63 12.67 8.55 24.01
CA THR A 63 11.24 8.58 23.67
C THR A 63 11.03 8.70 22.17
N SER A 64 11.83 9.54 21.49
CA SER A 64 11.76 9.67 20.04
C SER A 64 12.13 8.38 19.30
N LEU A 65 13.14 7.66 19.80
CA LEU A 65 13.61 6.40 19.23
C LEU A 65 12.55 5.29 19.39
N LEU A 66 11.90 5.22 20.54
CA LEU A 66 10.81 4.27 20.80
C LEU A 66 9.61 4.53 19.88
N VAL A 67 9.24 5.79 19.67
CA VAL A 67 8.17 6.16 18.73
C VAL A 67 8.53 5.78 17.30
N GLU A 68 9.80 5.94 16.91
CA GLU A 68 10.27 5.53 15.59
C GLU A 68 10.26 4.00 15.43
N GLN A 69 10.73 3.26 16.44
CA GLN A 69 10.67 1.80 16.45
C GLN A 69 9.22 1.29 16.39
N GLN A 70 8.30 1.92 17.11
CA GLN A 70 6.87 1.56 17.06
C GLN A 70 6.27 1.77 15.65
N LYS A 71 6.73 2.79 14.91
CA LYS A 71 6.31 3.03 13.52
C LYS A 71 6.91 2.03 12.53
N ARG A 72 8.08 1.46 12.83
CA ARG A 72 8.74 0.45 11.99
C ARG A 72 8.01 -0.89 12.13
N LEU A 73 7.08 -1.15 11.21
CA LEU A 73 6.44 -2.46 11.09
C LEU A 73 7.47 -3.49 10.62
N SER A 74 7.47 -4.68 11.24
CA SER A 74 8.30 -5.77 10.73
C SER A 74 7.76 -6.25 9.39
N VAL A 75 8.62 -6.87 8.56
CA VAL A 75 8.19 -7.51 7.30
C VAL A 75 7.07 -8.52 7.55
N ARG A 76 7.11 -9.22 8.69
CA ARG A 76 6.05 -10.14 9.13
C ARG A 76 4.72 -9.41 9.36
N ASP A 77 4.75 -8.27 10.06
CA ASP A 77 3.54 -7.47 10.31
C ASP A 77 2.97 -6.91 9.02
N LEU A 78 3.84 -6.51 8.10
CA LEU A 78 3.44 -5.98 6.81
C LEU A 78 2.77 -7.08 5.96
N ALA A 79 3.37 -8.27 5.89
CA ALA A 79 2.77 -9.43 5.21
C ALA A 79 1.39 -9.78 5.81
N SER A 80 1.29 -9.85 7.15
CA SER A 80 0.00 -10.12 7.81
C SER A 80 -1.07 -9.06 7.50
N LYS A 81 -0.69 -7.78 7.39
CA LYS A 81 -1.61 -6.72 6.98
C LYS A 81 -2.04 -6.87 5.51
N PHE A 82 -1.13 -7.23 4.61
CA PHE A 82 -1.47 -7.51 3.22
C PHE A 82 -2.44 -8.67 3.09
N ASP A 83 -2.21 -9.80 3.79
CA ASP A 83 -3.10 -10.95 3.75
C ASP A 83 -4.51 -10.62 4.27
N LYS A 84 -4.60 -9.85 5.36
CA LYS A 84 -5.88 -9.38 5.91
C LYS A 84 -6.60 -8.46 4.93
N ASN A 85 -5.88 -7.52 4.32
CA ASN A 85 -6.45 -6.59 3.35
C ASN A 85 -6.89 -7.32 2.07
N LEU A 86 -6.11 -8.28 1.59
CA LEU A 86 -6.44 -9.10 0.44
C LEU A 86 -7.69 -9.94 0.72
N SER A 87 -7.78 -10.56 1.91
CA SER A 87 -8.97 -11.29 2.34
C SER A 87 -10.21 -10.40 2.44
N ALA A 88 -10.06 -9.18 2.99
CA ALA A 88 -11.15 -8.22 3.07
C ALA A 88 -11.62 -7.75 1.68
N ALA A 89 -10.68 -7.46 0.77
CA ALA A 89 -10.97 -7.06 -0.60
C ALA A 89 -11.68 -8.19 -1.37
N ALA A 90 -11.25 -9.45 -1.20
CA ALA A 90 -11.91 -10.60 -1.81
C ALA A 90 -13.37 -10.72 -1.36
N LYS A 91 -13.65 -10.58 -0.05
CA LYS A 91 -15.02 -10.60 0.47
C LYS A 91 -15.90 -9.48 -0.09
N LEU A 92 -15.36 -8.26 -0.21
CA LEU A 92 -16.07 -7.14 -0.80
C LEU A 92 -16.37 -7.36 -2.29
N ASN A 93 -15.43 -7.97 -3.02
CA ASN A 93 -15.64 -8.34 -4.41
C ASN A 93 -16.74 -9.41 -4.56
N ASP A 94 -16.72 -10.45 -3.71
CA ASP A 94 -17.74 -11.50 -3.75
C ASP A 94 -19.14 -10.93 -3.42
N GLU A 95 -19.26 -10.06 -2.42
CA GLU A 95 -20.49 -9.33 -2.10
C GLU A 95 -20.97 -8.47 -3.27
N ALA A 96 -20.06 -7.75 -3.94
CA ALA A 96 -20.39 -6.94 -5.11
C ALA A 96 -20.91 -7.81 -6.27
N ARG A 97 -20.28 -8.96 -6.52
CA ARG A 97 -20.72 -9.93 -7.54
C ARG A 97 -22.07 -10.55 -7.21
N LEU A 98 -22.34 -10.87 -5.94
CA LEU A 98 -23.65 -11.38 -5.53
C LEU A 98 -24.76 -10.35 -5.75
N ARG A 99 -24.50 -9.07 -5.43
CA ARG A 99 -25.43 -7.97 -5.73
C ARG A 99 -25.63 -7.76 -7.22
N GLU A 100 -24.57 -7.86 -8.01
CA GLU A 100 -24.64 -7.78 -9.47
C GLU A 100 -25.51 -8.91 -10.06
N VAL A 101 -25.29 -10.15 -9.61
CA VAL A 101 -26.09 -11.32 -10.04
C VAL A 101 -27.56 -11.16 -9.64
N ALA A 102 -27.83 -10.71 -8.41
CA ALA A 102 -29.21 -10.43 -7.97
C ALA A 102 -29.87 -9.30 -8.78
N SER A 103 -29.12 -8.25 -9.13
CA SER A 103 -29.60 -7.18 -10.00
C SER A 103 -29.90 -7.71 -11.42
N LEU A 104 -29.01 -8.56 -11.96
CA LEU A 104 -29.18 -9.19 -13.27
C LEU A 104 -30.43 -10.06 -13.33
N GLU A 105 -30.72 -10.82 -12.27
CA GLU A 105 -31.95 -11.61 -12.17
C GLU A 105 -33.21 -10.72 -12.15
N GLY A 106 -33.15 -9.59 -11.43
CA GLY A 106 -34.17 -8.54 -11.49
C GLY A 106 -34.37 -7.98 -12.90
N HIS A 107 -33.29 -7.72 -13.64
CA HIS A 107 -33.35 -7.28 -15.03
C HIS A 107 -33.98 -8.32 -15.96
N VAL A 108 -33.66 -9.60 -15.79
CA VAL A 108 -34.27 -10.69 -16.58
C VAL A 108 -35.77 -10.76 -16.33
N LEU A 109 -36.21 -10.61 -15.07
CA LEU A 109 -37.63 -10.60 -14.71
C LEU A 109 -38.35 -9.39 -15.30
N LEU A 110 -37.76 -8.19 -15.20
CA LEU A 110 -38.31 -6.97 -15.79
C LEU A 110 -38.41 -7.06 -17.32
N LYS A 111 -37.43 -7.69 -17.98
CA LYS A 111 -37.47 -7.98 -19.42
C LYS A 111 -38.64 -8.90 -19.77
N LYS A 112 -38.79 -10.03 -19.06
CA LYS A 112 -39.91 -10.96 -19.28
C LYS A 112 -41.27 -10.27 -19.06
N LEU A 113 -41.37 -9.42 -18.04
CA LEU A 113 -42.59 -8.64 -17.78
C LEU A 113 -42.89 -7.68 -18.93
N ARG A 114 -41.89 -6.95 -19.41
CA ARG A 114 -42.02 -6.06 -20.57
C ARG A 114 -42.47 -6.82 -21.81
N ASP A 115 -41.83 -7.96 -22.13
CA ASP A 115 -42.18 -8.80 -23.28
C ASP A 115 -43.64 -9.31 -23.20
N ALA A 116 -44.09 -9.71 -22.01
CA ALA A 116 -45.47 -10.12 -21.78
C ALA A 116 -46.46 -8.95 -21.99
N LEU A 117 -46.14 -7.75 -21.49
CA LEU A 117 -46.95 -6.55 -21.70
C LEU A 117 -47.01 -6.14 -23.18
N GLU A 118 -45.88 -6.21 -23.89
CA GLU A 118 -45.80 -5.94 -25.33
C GLU A 118 -46.69 -6.92 -26.14
N SER A 119 -46.71 -8.19 -25.72
CA SER A 119 -47.51 -9.25 -26.35
C SER A 119 -49.03 -9.06 -26.19
N ILE A 120 -49.47 -8.50 -25.06
CA ILE A 120 -50.90 -8.21 -24.83
C ILE A 120 -51.29 -6.84 -25.40
N ARG A 121 -50.37 -5.88 -25.50
CA ARG A 121 -50.62 -4.56 -26.10
C ARG A 121 -51.19 -4.67 -27.52
N GLY A 122 -50.64 -5.56 -28.34
CA GLY A 122 -51.11 -5.80 -29.71
C GLY A 122 -52.51 -6.42 -29.82
N ARG A 123 -53.09 -6.88 -28.70
CA ARG A 123 -54.39 -7.56 -28.62
C ARG A 123 -55.46 -6.72 -27.91
N LEU A 124 -55.11 -5.57 -27.35
CA LEU A 124 -56.00 -4.70 -26.58
C LEU A 124 -56.32 -3.40 -27.34
N ALA A 125 -57.50 -2.82 -27.07
CA ALA A 125 -57.96 -1.58 -27.67
C ALA A 125 -58.63 -0.66 -26.63
N GLY A 126 -58.64 0.65 -26.91
CA GLY A 126 -59.19 1.68 -26.02
C GLY A 126 -58.46 1.77 -24.68
N ARG A 127 -59.19 2.10 -23.60
CA ARG A 127 -58.64 2.34 -22.25
C ARG A 127 -57.67 1.27 -21.74
N ASN A 128 -57.93 0.00 -22.02
CA ASN A 128 -57.05 -1.09 -21.60
C ASN A 128 -55.68 -1.06 -22.30
N LYS A 129 -55.63 -0.57 -23.55
CA LYS A 129 -54.37 -0.40 -24.28
C LYS A 129 -53.56 0.75 -23.70
N GLU A 130 -54.22 1.86 -23.37
CA GLU A 130 -53.59 3.04 -22.75
C GLU A 130 -52.98 2.69 -21.39
N ASP A 131 -53.67 1.87 -20.58
CA ASP A 131 -53.16 1.39 -19.29
C ASP A 131 -51.94 0.48 -19.45
N VAL A 132 -51.91 -0.40 -20.45
CA VAL A 132 -50.76 -1.26 -20.76
C VAL A 132 -49.59 -0.45 -21.29
N GLU A 133 -49.82 0.55 -22.13
CA GLU A 133 -48.76 1.47 -22.59
C GLU A 133 -48.15 2.25 -21.42
N LYS A 134 -48.98 2.71 -20.48
CA LYS A 134 -48.50 3.35 -19.24
C LYS A 134 -47.67 2.37 -18.41
N ALA A 135 -48.11 1.12 -18.26
CA ALA A 135 -47.36 0.10 -17.53
C ALA A 135 -46.00 -0.22 -18.19
N ILE A 136 -45.95 -0.30 -19.53
CA ILE A 136 -44.70 -0.50 -20.28
C ILE A 136 -43.75 0.69 -20.06
N SER A 137 -44.26 1.92 -20.11
CA SER A 137 -43.45 3.13 -19.83
C SER A 137 -42.90 3.13 -18.41
N MET A 138 -43.71 2.79 -17.40
CA MET A 138 -43.27 2.70 -16.00
C MET A 138 -42.19 1.64 -15.79
N VAL A 139 -42.33 0.46 -16.43
CA VAL A 139 -41.29 -0.60 -16.39
C VAL A 139 -40.03 -0.16 -17.11
N GLY A 140 -40.14 0.60 -18.20
CA GLY A 140 -39.01 1.20 -18.91
C GLY A 140 -38.23 2.21 -18.06
N GLU A 141 -38.92 3.10 -17.36
CA GLU A 141 -38.32 4.09 -16.44
C GLU A 141 -37.63 3.43 -15.24
N LEU A 142 -38.26 2.41 -14.63
CA LEU A 142 -37.66 1.63 -13.54
C LEU A 142 -36.43 0.81 -14.02
N GLY A 143 -36.46 0.34 -15.27
CA GLY A 143 -35.33 -0.34 -15.91
C GLY A 143 -34.13 0.58 -16.15
N MET A 144 -34.36 1.87 -16.41
CA MET A 144 -33.30 2.86 -16.61
C MET A 144 -32.58 3.23 -15.30
N CYS A 145 -33.28 3.24 -14.17
CA CYS A 145 -32.67 3.52 -12.86
C CYS A 145 -31.77 2.39 -12.34
N SER A 146 -31.96 1.15 -12.83
CA SER A 146 -31.14 -0.02 -12.48
C SER A 146 -30.10 -0.36 -13.55
N PHE A 147 -30.22 0.23 -14.75
CA PHE A 147 -29.18 0.22 -15.78
C PHE A 147 -28.03 1.12 -15.32
N VAL A 148 -27.22 0.62 -14.38
CA VAL A 148 -25.77 0.89 -14.44
C VAL A 148 -25.42 0.73 -15.92
N PRO A 149 -24.71 1.68 -16.59
CA PRO A 149 -24.32 1.52 -18.00
C PRO A 149 -23.57 0.18 -18.11
N SER A 150 -24.30 -0.85 -18.49
CA SER A 150 -24.02 -2.23 -18.09
C SER A 150 -23.40 -2.88 -19.28
N LEU A 151 -22.11 -3.18 -19.15
CA LEU A 151 -21.24 -3.91 -20.08
C LEU A 151 -21.23 -3.45 -21.55
N ASP A 152 -22.35 -3.27 -22.24
CA ASP A 152 -22.44 -2.90 -23.65
C ASP A 152 -21.76 -1.57 -23.96
N MET A 153 -21.96 -0.52 -23.13
CA MET A 153 -21.24 0.76 -23.32
C MET A 153 -19.73 0.62 -23.08
N LEU A 154 -19.34 -0.30 -22.19
CA LEU A 154 -17.94 -0.56 -21.85
C LEU A 154 -17.27 -1.41 -22.92
N VAL A 155 -18.00 -2.37 -23.49
CA VAL A 155 -17.61 -3.21 -24.63
C VAL A 155 -17.48 -2.36 -25.89
N GLU A 156 -18.45 -1.49 -26.19
CA GLU A 156 -18.39 -0.56 -27.32
C GLU A 156 -17.19 0.41 -27.19
N ALA A 157 -17.00 1.01 -26.02
CA ALA A 157 -15.87 1.91 -25.77
C ALA A 157 -14.52 1.19 -25.88
N LEU A 158 -14.44 -0.08 -25.46
CA LEU A 158 -13.22 -0.89 -25.55
C LEU A 158 -12.94 -1.33 -26.99
N ALA A 159 -13.97 -1.70 -27.76
CA ALA A 159 -13.86 -2.04 -29.17
C ALA A 159 -13.34 -0.85 -30.01
N VAL A 160 -13.84 0.37 -29.76
CA VAL A 160 -13.37 1.59 -30.42
C VAL A 160 -11.90 1.89 -30.09
N LYS A 161 -11.48 1.70 -28.84
CA LYS A 161 -10.07 1.91 -28.45
C LYS A 161 -9.14 0.88 -29.10
N LEU A 162 -9.58 -0.37 -29.24
CA LEU A 162 -8.80 -1.42 -29.88
C LEU A 162 -8.62 -1.16 -31.39
N THR A 163 -9.68 -0.76 -32.10
CA THR A 163 -9.57 -0.45 -33.54
C THR A 163 -8.72 0.80 -33.80
N GLN A 164 -8.77 1.80 -32.92
CA GLN A 164 -7.91 2.97 -33.01
C GLN A 164 -6.42 2.61 -32.82
N ARG A 165 -6.10 1.82 -31.78
CA ARG A 165 -4.74 1.33 -31.52
C ARG A 165 -4.21 0.46 -32.66
N GLU A 166 -5.05 -0.36 -33.27
CA GLU A 166 -4.67 -1.20 -34.41
C GLU A 166 -4.30 -0.34 -35.63
N GLY A 167 -5.06 0.72 -35.92
CA GLY A 167 -4.76 1.67 -37.00
C GLY A 167 -3.42 2.41 -36.80
N GLU A 168 -3.14 2.84 -35.57
CA GLU A 168 -1.86 3.46 -35.20
C GLU A 168 -0.68 2.50 -35.41
N LEU A 169 -0.84 1.24 -35.00
CA LEU A 169 0.19 0.22 -35.12
C LEU A 169 0.48 -0.17 -36.59
N ILE A 170 -0.56 -0.17 -37.45
CA ILE A 170 -0.41 -0.40 -38.89
C ILE A 170 0.38 0.74 -39.54
N GLN A 171 0.08 1.99 -39.17
CA GLN A 171 0.80 3.16 -39.67
C GLN A 171 2.26 3.16 -39.22
N GLU A 172 2.52 2.88 -37.95
CA GLU A 172 3.87 2.78 -37.40
C GLU A 172 4.67 1.67 -38.09
N LYS A 173 4.06 0.49 -38.31
CA LYS A 173 4.69 -0.61 -39.03
C LYS A 173 5.04 -0.23 -40.48
N PHE A 174 4.21 0.58 -41.14
CA PHE A 174 4.51 1.08 -42.47
C PHE A 174 5.71 2.03 -42.47
N GLU A 175 5.77 2.99 -41.54
CA GLU A 175 6.89 3.91 -41.41
C GLU A 175 8.20 3.19 -41.03
N VAL A 176 8.16 2.21 -40.14
CA VAL A 176 9.31 1.35 -39.80
C VAL A 176 9.77 0.56 -41.02
N LYS A 177 8.84 -0.03 -41.79
CA LYS A 177 9.19 -0.76 -43.02
C LYS A 177 9.82 0.16 -44.07
N LYS A 178 9.32 1.39 -44.18
CA LYS A 178 9.86 2.42 -45.07
C LYS A 178 11.28 2.83 -44.64
N LEU A 179 11.48 3.09 -43.35
CA LEU A 179 12.80 3.41 -42.79
C LEU A 179 13.80 2.26 -42.97
N ALA A 180 13.36 1.02 -42.74
CA ALA A 180 14.18 -0.17 -42.97
C ALA A 180 14.57 -0.32 -44.45
N ASN A 181 13.68 0.01 -45.39
CA ASN A 181 13.99 0.01 -46.81
C ASN A 181 14.99 1.11 -47.18
N PHE A 182 14.87 2.31 -46.60
CA PHE A 182 15.87 3.37 -46.79
C PHE A 182 17.25 2.93 -46.28
N LEU A 183 17.33 2.31 -45.10
CA LEU A 183 18.58 1.79 -44.56
C LEU A 183 19.20 0.70 -45.44
N LYS A 184 18.38 -0.16 -46.06
CA LYS A 184 18.84 -1.17 -47.02
C LYS A 184 19.34 -0.62 -48.36
N GLN A 185 18.96 0.61 -48.73
CA GLN A 185 19.42 1.25 -49.97
C GLN A 185 20.72 2.05 -49.80
N VAL A 186 21.04 2.42 -48.55
CA VAL A 186 22.22 3.24 -48.22
C VAL A 186 23.43 2.36 -47.80
N MET A 187 23.20 1.07 -47.49
CA MET A 187 24.24 0.03 -47.40
C MET A 187 24.35 -0.72 -48.72
#